data_AF-A0A0V0Q646-F1
#
_entry.id   AF-A0A0V0Q646-F1
#
_cell.length_a   1.000
_cell.length_b   1.000
_cell.length_c   1.000
_cell.angle_alpha   90.00
_cell.angle_beta   90.00
_cell.angle_gamma   90.00
#
_symmetry.space_group_name_H-M   'P 1'
#
loop_
_entity.id
_entity.type
_entity.pdbx_description
1 polymer ?
#
loop_
_entity_poly.entity_id
_entity_poly.type
_entity_poly.pdbx_seq_one_letter_code
_entity_poly.pdbx_strand_id
1 'polypeptide(L)'
;MALAGLALIGLAGCKSNLADTTDEQLVQLLAGGGFFGSVESDDRPPQITRRTVECVEILSGSRAEVYKDMPAELAGMMKSDCRQFLQGRLDDPKRNTTTLELSDFESAEMMERVTALAAKQKAALTALQEQRAAEQREAEERDRKARRENLTAELVEAKAAIADLKAELQKRLDKIAPACTALVDAREKLSQKNWEHPLLLPQLDVRCIEEPLLANEKFAVLQYEEQLSQIEAQMTQEQDMRGNIPGLPAFNLARIDDQIAKIEREAQEVQAAVAEP
;
A
#
# COMPACT_ATOMS: atom_id res chain seq x y z
N MET A 1 -80.33 24.90 41.86
CA MET A 1 -79.33 23.82 41.95
C MET A 1 -78.25 24.07 40.92
N ALA A 2 -76.99 24.04 41.38
CA ALA A 2 -75.74 23.79 40.67
C ALA A 2 -75.30 24.69 39.50
N LEU A 3 -74.29 25.52 39.83
CA LEU A 3 -73.17 26.00 39.02
C LEU A 3 -72.48 24.89 38.20
N ALA A 4 -71.95 25.24 37.02
CA ALA A 4 -70.59 24.89 36.58
C ALA A 4 -70.22 25.68 35.31
N GLY A 5 -69.46 26.77 35.48
CA GLY A 5 -68.54 27.25 34.45
C GLY A 5 -67.16 26.64 34.70
N LEU A 6 -66.40 26.40 33.64
CA LEU A 6 -64.93 26.27 33.57
C LEU A 6 -64.65 25.85 32.11
N ALA A 7 -64.17 26.73 31.25
CA ALA A 7 -62.84 27.34 31.19
C ALA A 7 -62.19 26.82 29.91
N LEU A 8 -62.06 27.74 28.95
CA LEU A 8 -61.16 27.62 27.81
C LEU A 8 -59.77 27.26 28.33
N ILE A 9 -59.34 26.04 28.05
CA ILE A 9 -57.94 25.64 28.22
C ILE A 9 -57.17 26.36 27.13
N GLY A 10 -56.56 27.49 27.50
CA GLY A 10 -55.53 28.10 26.69
C GLY A 10 -54.39 27.09 26.52
N LEU A 11 -54.05 26.79 25.27
CA LEU A 11 -52.75 26.24 24.91
C LEU A 11 -51.70 27.33 25.19
N ALA A 12 -51.38 27.53 26.46
CA ALA A 12 -50.09 28.07 26.84
C ALA A 12 -49.08 26.98 26.44
N GLY A 13 -48.40 27.19 25.32
CA GLY A 13 -47.25 26.39 24.95
C GLY A 13 -46.26 26.43 26.11
N CYS A 14 -46.09 25.30 26.80
CA CYS A 14 -44.94 25.08 27.64
C CYS A 14 -43.72 25.21 26.73
N LYS A 15 -43.01 26.33 26.82
CA LYS A 15 -41.68 26.47 26.23
C LYS A 15 -40.85 25.38 26.90
N SER A 16 -40.54 24.30 26.18
CA SER A 16 -39.68 23.23 26.68
C SER A 16 -38.41 23.90 27.19
N ASN A 17 -38.05 23.62 28.43
CA ASN A 17 -36.91 24.27 29.04
C ASN A 17 -35.65 23.75 28.33
N LEU A 18 -34.56 24.52 28.31
CA LEU A 18 -33.27 24.08 27.73
C LEU A 18 -32.84 22.69 28.25
N ALA A 19 -33.27 22.37 29.48
CA ALA A 19 -33.08 21.11 30.19
C ALA A 19 -33.75 19.88 29.55
N ASP A 20 -34.81 20.05 28.76
CA ASP A 20 -35.59 18.95 28.19
C ASP A 20 -35.00 18.42 26.87
N THR A 21 -34.11 19.18 26.23
CA THR A 21 -33.44 18.74 25.00
C THR A 21 -32.30 17.79 25.35
N THR A 22 -32.18 16.63 24.71
CA THR A 22 -31.05 15.70 24.95
C THR A 22 -29.79 16.10 24.17
N ASP A 23 -28.65 15.56 24.60
CA ASP A 23 -27.36 15.81 23.93
C ASP A 23 -27.37 15.28 22.48
N GLU A 24 -28.04 14.15 22.22
CA GLU A 24 -28.20 13.58 20.88
C GLU A 24 -29.06 14.47 19.97
N GLN A 25 -30.15 15.03 20.51
CA GLN A 25 -31.01 15.97 19.78
C GLN A 25 -30.25 17.26 19.44
N LEU A 26 -29.45 17.79 20.38
CA LEU A 26 -28.58 18.93 20.12
C LEU A 26 -27.53 18.61 19.05
N VAL A 27 -26.88 17.44 19.12
CA VAL A 27 -25.92 17.00 18.10
C VAL A 27 -26.59 16.88 16.74
N GLN A 28 -27.79 16.29 16.65
CA GLN A 28 -28.52 16.14 15.39
C GLN A 28 -28.89 17.49 14.77
N LEU A 29 -29.34 18.43 15.61
CA LEU A 29 -29.64 19.81 15.20
C LEU A 29 -28.38 20.54 14.70
N LEU A 30 -27.25 20.33 15.39
CA LEU A 30 -26.03 21.13 15.24
C LEU A 30 -24.92 20.46 14.41
N ALA A 31 -25.12 19.22 13.96
CA ALA A 31 -24.11 18.52 13.19
C ALA A 31 -23.91 19.12 11.80
N GLY A 32 -22.66 19.12 11.32
CA GLY A 32 -22.31 19.41 9.94
C GLY A 32 -22.47 18.19 9.06
N GLY A 33 -23.11 18.35 7.90
CA GLY A 33 -23.40 17.29 6.95
C GLY A 33 -24.78 17.52 6.34
N GLY A 34 -24.82 17.92 5.08
CA GLY A 34 -26.04 18.38 4.40
C GLY A 34 -27.05 17.26 4.17
N PHE A 35 -28.33 17.61 4.21
CA PHE A 35 -29.43 16.75 3.75
C PHE A 35 -29.37 16.51 2.22
N PHE A 36 -28.48 17.19 1.51
CA PHE A 36 -28.18 17.03 0.08
C PHE A 36 -26.66 16.98 -0.14
N GLY A 37 -26.07 15.82 0.08
CA GLY A 37 -24.65 15.57 -0.12
C GLY A 37 -24.32 14.10 0.06
N SER A 38 -24.57 13.33 -1.00
CA SER A 38 -23.90 12.06 -1.33
C SER A 38 -23.74 11.02 -0.21
N VAL A 39 -24.59 10.00 -0.31
CA VAL A 39 -24.32 8.58 0.01
C VAL A 39 -24.24 8.22 1.50
N GLU A 40 -25.06 7.24 1.86
CA GLU A 40 -25.04 6.35 3.02
C GLU A 40 -23.67 5.65 3.29
N SER A 41 -22.52 6.29 3.02
CA SER A 41 -21.20 5.65 3.03
C SER A 41 -20.12 6.41 3.77
N ASP A 42 -20.46 7.16 4.81
CA ASP A 42 -19.47 7.59 5.80
C ASP A 42 -19.98 7.12 7.17
N ASP A 43 -19.41 6.03 7.70
CA ASP A 43 -19.64 5.49 9.05
C ASP A 43 -19.21 6.46 10.18
N ARG A 44 -19.23 7.77 9.91
CA ARG A 44 -18.82 8.82 10.83
C ARG A 44 -20.05 9.34 11.56
N PRO A 45 -20.04 9.30 12.91
CA PRO A 45 -21.15 9.85 13.68
C PRO A 45 -21.28 11.37 13.41
N PRO A 46 -22.51 11.92 13.45
CA PRO A 46 -22.75 13.34 13.24
C PRO A 46 -21.97 14.19 14.24
N GLN A 47 -21.30 15.25 13.77
CA GLN A 47 -20.42 16.08 14.59
C GLN A 47 -20.77 17.57 14.56
N ILE A 48 -20.79 18.20 15.73
CA ILE A 48 -20.88 19.64 15.88
C ILE A 48 -19.63 20.27 15.25
N THR A 49 -19.84 21.11 14.24
CA THR A 49 -18.72 21.72 13.52
C THR A 49 -18.09 22.85 14.33
N ARG A 50 -16.82 23.15 14.03
CA ARG A 50 -16.13 24.33 14.57
C ARG A 50 -16.92 25.62 14.32
N ARG A 51 -17.49 25.80 13.12
CA ARG A 51 -18.34 26.96 12.78
C ARG A 51 -19.55 27.06 13.70
N THR A 52 -20.13 25.93 14.08
CA THR A 52 -21.26 25.89 15.00
C THR A 52 -20.87 26.39 16.38
N VAL A 53 -19.77 25.88 16.94
CA VAL A 53 -19.24 26.35 18.24
C VAL A 53 -18.94 27.85 18.17
N GLU A 54 -18.24 28.30 17.13
CA GLU A 54 -17.88 29.72 16.94
C GLU A 54 -19.12 30.62 16.88
N CYS A 55 -20.18 30.19 16.19
CA CYS A 55 -21.41 30.98 16.13
C CYS A 55 -22.16 31.07 17.46
N VAL A 56 -22.19 30.00 18.26
CA VAL A 56 -22.83 30.05 19.58
C VAL A 56 -21.99 30.90 20.56
N GLU A 57 -20.66 30.89 20.44
CA GLU A 57 -19.78 31.79 21.21
C GLU A 57 -19.94 33.27 20.82
N ILE A 58 -20.08 33.56 19.52
CA ILE A 58 -20.31 34.93 19.02
C ILE A 58 -21.68 35.47 19.48
N LEU A 59 -22.72 34.65 19.43
CA LEU A 59 -24.08 35.04 19.78
C LEU A 59 -24.30 35.21 21.28
N SER A 60 -23.71 34.32 22.10
CA SER A 60 -23.76 34.44 23.57
C SER A 60 -22.88 35.56 24.12
N GLY A 61 -22.00 36.15 23.30
CA GLY A 61 -21.09 37.21 23.71
C GLY A 61 -19.88 36.71 24.51
N SER A 62 -19.66 35.39 24.61
CA SER A 62 -18.53 34.82 25.36
C SER A 62 -17.16 35.21 24.79
N ARG A 63 -17.10 35.58 23.51
CA ARG A 63 -15.90 36.07 22.82
C ARG A 63 -15.79 37.59 22.73
N ALA A 64 -16.56 38.35 23.50
CA ALA A 64 -16.54 39.82 23.45
C ALA A 64 -15.12 40.40 23.59
N GLU A 65 -14.29 39.84 24.47
CA GLU A 65 -12.89 40.27 24.67
C GLU A 65 -11.98 39.99 23.47
N VAL A 66 -12.24 38.91 22.72
CA VAL A 66 -11.47 38.54 21.52
C VAL A 66 -11.78 39.50 20.37
N TYR A 67 -13.00 40.05 20.34
CA TYR A 67 -13.49 40.93 19.28
C TYR A 67 -13.60 42.40 19.71
N LYS A 68 -13.01 42.80 20.84
CA LYS A 68 -13.15 44.16 21.40
C LYS A 68 -12.64 45.27 20.48
N ASP A 69 -11.62 44.97 19.68
CA ASP A 69 -11.00 45.91 18.73
C ASP A 69 -11.68 45.87 17.34
N MET A 70 -12.73 45.05 17.19
CA MET A 70 -13.47 44.91 15.95
C MET A 70 -14.46 46.07 15.76
N PRO A 71 -14.52 46.70 14.57
CA PRO A 71 -15.56 47.65 14.23
C PRO A 71 -16.96 47.08 14.46
N ALA A 72 -17.86 47.89 15.03
CA ALA A 72 -19.22 47.47 15.37
C ALA A 72 -20.01 46.92 14.16
N GLU A 73 -19.75 47.46 12.98
CA GLU A 73 -20.34 47.01 11.71
C GLU A 73 -19.93 45.57 11.36
N LEU A 74 -18.65 45.23 11.54
CA LEU A 74 -18.14 43.87 11.29
C LEU A 74 -18.64 42.88 12.35
N ALA A 75 -18.68 43.28 13.62
CA ALA A 75 -19.25 42.46 14.68
C ALA A 75 -20.75 42.20 14.46
N GLY A 76 -21.49 43.21 13.99
CA GLY A 76 -22.90 43.09 13.61
C GLY A 76 -23.12 42.15 12.44
N MET A 77 -22.26 42.20 11.42
CA MET A 77 -22.29 41.27 10.28
C MET A 77 -22.03 39.83 10.73
N MET A 78 -21.00 39.58 11.54
CA MET A 78 -20.71 38.23 12.05
C MET A 78 -21.86 37.65 12.89
N LYS A 79 -22.48 38.46 13.75
CA LYS A 79 -23.67 38.04 14.49
C LYS A 79 -24.82 37.71 13.56
N SER A 80 -25.06 38.52 12.54
CA SER A 80 -26.13 38.30 11.56
C SER A 80 -25.91 37.01 10.75
N ASP A 81 -24.69 36.76 10.30
CA ASP A 81 -24.31 35.53 9.60
C ASP A 81 -24.50 34.29 10.49
N CYS A 82 -24.14 34.39 11.77
CA CYS A 82 -24.34 33.31 12.72
C CYS A 82 -25.82 33.07 13.05
N ARG A 83 -26.63 34.14 13.16
CA ARG A 83 -28.08 34.01 13.29
C ARG A 83 -28.67 33.32 12.08
N GLN A 84 -28.32 33.73 10.87
CA GLN A 84 -28.81 33.10 9.64
C GLN A 84 -28.39 31.63 9.55
N PHE A 85 -27.14 31.31 9.92
CA PHE A 85 -26.63 29.94 9.94
C PHE A 85 -27.40 29.02 10.90
N LEU A 86 -27.66 29.47 12.13
CA LEU A 86 -28.41 28.68 13.10
C LEU A 86 -29.90 28.64 12.77
N GLN A 87 -30.49 29.76 12.32
CA GLN A 87 -31.88 29.82 11.89
C GLN A 87 -32.15 28.82 10.77
N GLY A 88 -31.27 28.71 9.77
CA GLY A 88 -31.41 27.71 8.71
C GLY A 88 -31.39 26.26 9.18
N ARG A 89 -30.86 25.97 10.38
CA ARG A 89 -30.91 24.64 11.01
C ARG A 89 -32.15 24.46 11.88
N LEU A 90 -32.59 25.52 12.54
CA LEU A 90 -33.82 25.55 13.33
C LEU A 90 -35.08 25.47 12.45
N ASP A 91 -35.03 26.02 11.25
CA ASP A 91 -36.12 25.98 10.26
C ASP A 91 -36.21 24.62 9.55
N ASP A 92 -35.20 23.75 9.66
CA ASP A 92 -35.22 22.41 9.09
C ASP A 92 -35.94 21.45 10.04
N PRO A 93 -37.19 21.02 9.76
CA PRO A 93 -37.96 20.17 10.66
C PRO A 93 -37.38 18.76 10.81
N LYS A 94 -36.42 18.37 9.94
CA LYS A 94 -35.71 17.09 10.05
C LYS A 94 -34.54 17.15 11.02
N ARG A 95 -34.06 18.36 11.33
CA ARG A 95 -32.98 18.63 12.28
C ARG A 95 -33.52 19.13 13.60
N ASN A 96 -34.45 20.07 13.54
CA ASN A 96 -35.08 20.65 14.70
C ASN A 96 -36.29 19.83 15.11
N THR A 97 -36.04 18.68 15.74
CA THR A 97 -37.07 17.88 16.39
C THR A 97 -37.41 18.41 17.79
N THR A 98 -36.90 19.59 18.14
CA THR A 98 -37.04 20.23 19.44
C THR A 98 -37.87 21.51 19.29
N THR A 99 -38.16 22.19 20.40
CA THR A 99 -38.81 23.51 20.39
C THR A 99 -37.80 24.64 20.59
N LEU A 100 -36.52 24.39 20.29
CA LEU A 100 -35.48 25.40 20.47
C LEU A 100 -35.67 26.54 19.48
N GLU A 101 -35.41 27.75 19.95
CA GLU A 101 -35.47 28.99 19.20
C GLU A 101 -34.08 29.65 19.13
N LEU A 102 -33.92 30.60 18.21
CA LEU A 102 -32.65 31.32 18.07
C LEU A 102 -32.21 32.02 19.36
N SER A 103 -33.17 32.49 20.18
CA SER A 103 -32.89 33.12 21.48
C SER A 103 -32.15 32.18 22.44
N ASP A 104 -32.38 30.88 22.35
CA ASP A 104 -31.77 29.90 23.24
C ASP A 104 -30.26 29.81 22.99
N PHE A 105 -29.82 30.05 21.75
CA PHE A 105 -28.41 30.07 21.34
C PHE A 105 -27.69 31.39 21.64
N GLU A 106 -28.42 32.42 22.08
CA GLU A 106 -27.84 33.66 22.61
C GLU A 106 -27.54 33.55 24.12
N SER A 107 -27.91 32.43 24.76
CA SER A 107 -27.64 32.19 26.19
C SER A 107 -26.24 31.61 26.44
N ALA A 108 -25.65 31.97 27.58
CA ALA A 108 -24.38 31.38 28.04
C ALA A 108 -24.51 29.87 28.33
N GLU A 109 -25.65 29.43 28.86
CA GLU A 109 -25.90 28.02 29.20
C GLU A 109 -25.88 27.12 27.94
N MET A 110 -26.55 27.54 26.86
CA MET A 110 -26.51 26.79 25.59
C MET A 110 -25.09 26.78 25.00
N MET A 111 -24.35 27.88 25.12
CA MET A 111 -22.96 27.95 24.67
C MET A 111 -22.06 26.95 25.39
N GLU A 112 -22.13 26.90 26.72
CA GLU A 112 -21.33 25.96 27.52
C GLU A 112 -21.66 24.51 27.15
N ARG A 113 -22.95 24.21 27.00
CA ARG A 113 -23.42 22.87 26.63
C ARG A 113 -22.95 22.43 25.24
N VAL A 114 -23.10 23.29 24.22
CA VAL A 114 -22.66 23.01 22.85
C VAL A 114 -21.14 22.87 22.78
N THR A 115 -20.40 23.71 23.50
CA THR A 115 -18.93 23.64 23.55
C THR A 115 -18.45 22.37 24.23
N ALA A 116 -19.05 21.99 25.36
CA ALA A 116 -18.75 20.74 26.07
C ALA A 116 -19.06 19.52 25.20
N LEU A 117 -20.18 19.53 24.47
CA LEU A 117 -20.54 18.47 23.54
C LEU A 117 -19.54 18.34 22.39
N ALA A 118 -19.18 19.45 21.75
CA ALA A 118 -18.18 19.45 20.70
C ALA A 118 -16.82 18.93 21.19
N ALA A 119 -16.42 19.29 22.42
CA ALA A 119 -15.20 18.78 23.04
C ALA A 119 -15.26 17.26 23.30
N LYS A 120 -16.38 16.75 23.84
CA LYS A 120 -16.60 15.30 24.02
C LYS A 120 -16.53 14.54 22.69
N GLN A 121 -17.19 15.04 21.64
CA GLN A 121 -17.17 14.40 20.32
C GLN A 121 -15.77 14.40 19.71
N LYS A 122 -15.02 15.50 19.85
CA LYS A 122 -13.63 15.58 19.40
C LYS A 122 -12.74 14.56 20.13
N ALA A 123 -12.86 14.46 21.45
CA ALA A 123 -12.08 13.51 22.24
C ALA A 123 -12.37 12.05 21.83
N ALA A 124 -13.66 11.70 21.64
CA ALA A 124 -14.05 10.38 21.18
C ALA A 124 -13.52 10.06 19.76
N LEU A 125 -13.55 11.04 18.85
CA LEU A 125 -12.99 10.86 17.51
C LEU A 125 -11.47 10.66 17.54
N THR A 126 -10.76 11.45 18.34
CA THR A 126 -9.31 11.30 18.50
C THR A 126 -8.97 9.91 19.04
N ALA A 127 -9.67 9.44 20.08
CA ALA A 127 -9.45 8.11 20.64
C ALA A 127 -9.70 6.99 19.61
N LEU A 128 -10.76 7.13 18.79
CA LEU A 128 -11.04 6.18 17.70
C LEU A 128 -9.95 6.21 16.62
N GLN A 129 -9.42 7.39 16.27
CA GLN A 129 -8.32 7.52 15.31
C GLN A 129 -7.03 6.91 15.84
N GLU A 130 -6.72 7.11 17.12
CA GLU A 130 -5.56 6.50 17.78
C GLU A 130 -5.68 4.97 17.83
N GLN A 131 -6.87 4.45 18.16
CA GLN A 131 -7.13 3.01 18.12
C GLN A 131 -6.95 2.44 16.72
N ARG A 132 -7.55 3.07 15.69
CA ARG A 132 -7.39 2.62 14.28
C ARG A 132 -5.94 2.69 13.82
N ALA A 133 -5.20 3.72 14.21
CA ALA A 133 -3.79 3.84 13.89
C ALA A 133 -2.96 2.74 14.59
N ALA A 134 -3.30 2.36 15.82
CA ALA A 134 -2.66 1.25 16.52
C ALA A 134 -2.95 -0.10 15.84
N GLU A 135 -4.22 -0.37 15.51
CA GLU A 135 -4.62 -1.58 14.78
C GLU A 135 -3.95 -1.68 13.41
N GLN A 136 -3.85 -0.57 12.68
CA GLN A 136 -3.13 -0.51 11.40
C GLN A 136 -1.64 -0.82 11.57
N ARG A 137 -0.97 -0.24 12.57
CA ARG A 137 0.45 -0.53 12.85
C ARG A 137 0.67 -2.00 13.19
N GLU A 138 -0.20 -2.60 13.99
CA GLU A 138 -0.12 -4.03 14.31
C GLU A 138 -0.35 -4.92 13.09
N ALA A 139 -1.26 -4.54 12.19
CA ALA A 139 -1.51 -5.25 10.95
C ALA A 139 -0.31 -5.15 9.99
N GLU A 140 0.26 -3.95 9.84
CA GLU A 140 1.46 -3.69 9.04
C GLU A 140 2.68 -4.46 9.59
N GLU A 141 2.86 -4.51 10.90
CA GLU A 141 3.95 -5.25 11.52
C GLU A 141 3.83 -6.77 11.27
N ARG A 142 2.61 -7.31 11.39
CA ARG A 142 2.31 -8.72 11.09
C ARG A 142 2.56 -9.05 9.62
N ASP A 143 2.07 -8.21 8.70
CA ASP A 143 2.28 -8.38 7.26
C ASP A 143 3.78 -8.29 6.91
N ARG A 144 4.49 -7.32 7.47
CA ARG A 144 5.94 -7.18 7.30
C ARG A 144 6.70 -8.42 7.79
N LYS A 145 6.31 -8.98 8.93
CA LYS A 145 6.93 -10.21 9.46
C LYS A 145 6.66 -11.41 8.54
N ALA A 146 5.42 -11.61 8.13
CA ALA A 146 5.04 -12.69 7.22
C ALA A 146 5.77 -12.59 5.86
N ARG A 147 5.90 -11.38 5.31
CA ARG A 147 6.67 -11.14 4.07
C ARG A 147 8.14 -11.50 4.23
N ARG A 148 8.77 -11.13 5.35
CA ARG A 148 10.17 -11.49 5.62
C ARG A 148 10.35 -13.00 5.71
N GLU A 149 9.45 -13.69 6.39
CA GLU A 149 9.50 -15.16 6.51
C GLU A 149 9.36 -15.82 5.13
N ASN A 150 8.41 -15.38 4.31
CA ASN A 150 8.23 -15.88 2.95
C ASN A 150 9.45 -15.60 2.06
N LEU A 151 9.96 -14.37 2.04
CA LEU A 151 11.15 -14.01 1.26
C LEU A 151 12.39 -14.80 1.70
N THR A 152 12.53 -15.09 3.00
CA THR A 152 13.62 -15.92 3.50
C THR A 152 13.52 -17.35 2.98
N ALA A 153 12.32 -17.93 2.96
CA ALA A 153 12.09 -19.25 2.39
C ALA A 153 12.38 -19.28 0.88
N GLU A 154 11.85 -18.32 0.13
CA GLU A 154 12.09 -18.20 -1.32
C GLU A 154 13.57 -18.01 -1.65
N LEU A 155 14.32 -17.23 -0.85
CA LEU A 155 15.75 -17.03 -1.05
C LEU A 155 16.54 -18.33 -0.82
N VAL A 156 16.17 -19.12 0.19
CA VAL A 156 16.78 -20.44 0.44
C VAL A 156 16.51 -21.38 -0.72
N GLU A 157 15.27 -21.44 -1.21
CA GLU A 157 14.89 -22.25 -2.37
C GLU A 157 15.64 -21.83 -3.65
N ALA A 158 15.72 -20.52 -3.92
CA ALA A 158 16.43 -20.00 -5.08
C ALA A 158 17.93 -20.28 -5.01
N LYS A 159 18.56 -20.17 -3.83
CA LYS A 159 19.96 -20.54 -3.60
C LYS A 159 20.22 -22.03 -3.84
N ALA A 160 19.31 -22.90 -3.37
CA ALA A 160 19.41 -24.33 -3.63
C ALA A 160 19.28 -24.63 -5.13
N ALA A 161 18.28 -24.04 -5.80
CA ALA A 161 18.02 -24.31 -7.20
C ALA A 161 19.12 -23.78 -8.14
N ILE A 162 19.73 -22.63 -7.85
CA ILE A 162 20.88 -22.16 -8.64
C ILE A 162 22.12 -23.04 -8.42
N ALA A 163 22.31 -23.56 -7.20
CA ALA A 163 23.40 -24.50 -6.91
C ALA A 163 23.23 -25.82 -7.69
N ASP A 164 22.01 -26.35 -7.75
CA ASP A 164 21.68 -27.54 -8.55
C ASP A 164 21.91 -27.29 -10.05
N LEU A 165 21.45 -26.14 -10.57
CA LEU A 165 21.66 -25.76 -11.97
C LEU A 165 23.15 -25.62 -12.31
N LYS A 166 23.93 -25.01 -11.40
CA LYS A 166 25.38 -24.88 -11.53
C LYS A 166 26.06 -26.25 -11.55
N ALA A 167 25.64 -27.18 -10.71
CA ALA A 167 26.15 -28.54 -10.71
C ALA A 167 25.84 -29.28 -12.03
N GLU A 168 24.62 -29.12 -12.57
CA GLU A 168 24.22 -29.71 -13.85
C GLU A 168 24.99 -29.13 -15.04
N LEU A 169 25.28 -27.83 -15.04
CA LEU A 169 26.15 -27.20 -16.02
C LEU A 169 27.60 -27.66 -15.88
N GLN A 170 28.09 -27.84 -14.65
CA GLN A 170 29.45 -28.33 -14.41
C GLN A 170 29.62 -29.77 -14.91
N LYS A 171 28.67 -30.66 -14.68
CA LYS A 171 28.70 -32.03 -15.25
C LYS A 171 28.83 -32.03 -16.77
N ARG A 172 28.12 -31.12 -17.43
CA ARG A 172 28.15 -30.95 -18.90
C ARG A 172 29.49 -30.40 -19.38
N LEU A 173 30.07 -29.46 -18.64
CA LEU A 173 31.43 -28.95 -18.89
C LEU A 173 32.47 -30.07 -18.75
N ASP A 174 32.39 -30.86 -17.69
CA ASP A 174 33.34 -31.95 -17.44
C ASP A 174 33.23 -33.04 -18.51
N LYS A 175 32.02 -33.24 -19.06
CA LYS A 175 31.80 -34.15 -20.19
C LYS A 175 32.37 -33.62 -21.51
N ILE A 176 32.17 -32.33 -21.81
CA ILE A 176 32.55 -31.75 -23.10
C ILE A 176 34.04 -31.39 -23.20
N ALA A 177 34.67 -31.04 -22.08
CA ALA A 177 36.08 -30.66 -22.02
C ALA A 177 37.02 -31.69 -22.68
N PRO A 178 36.99 -33.00 -22.33
CA PRO A 178 37.87 -33.98 -22.97
C PRO A 178 37.56 -34.18 -24.45
N ALA A 179 36.29 -34.10 -24.87
CA ALA A 179 35.91 -34.22 -26.28
C ALA A 179 36.43 -33.03 -27.10
N CYS A 180 36.38 -31.83 -26.53
CA CYS A 180 36.94 -30.64 -27.16
C CYS A 180 38.47 -30.71 -27.28
N THR A 181 39.18 -31.13 -26.22
CA THR A 181 40.63 -31.33 -26.29
C THR A 181 41.00 -32.37 -27.34
N ALA A 182 40.32 -33.52 -27.35
CA ALA A 182 40.54 -34.58 -28.33
C ALA A 182 40.30 -34.10 -29.77
N LEU A 183 39.25 -33.32 -30.00
CA LEU A 183 38.94 -32.75 -31.30
C LEU A 183 40.02 -31.76 -31.77
N VAL A 184 40.49 -30.87 -30.89
CA VAL A 184 41.57 -29.91 -31.20
C VAL A 184 42.86 -30.66 -31.56
N ASP A 185 43.27 -31.62 -30.73
CA ASP A 185 44.46 -32.43 -30.96
C ASP A 185 44.36 -33.27 -32.25
N ALA A 186 43.19 -33.85 -32.51
CA ALA A 186 42.95 -34.64 -33.72
C ALA A 186 42.97 -33.77 -34.98
N ARG A 187 42.38 -32.56 -34.94
CA ARG A 187 42.43 -31.61 -36.06
C ARG A 187 43.87 -31.13 -36.31
N GLU A 188 44.64 -30.88 -35.27
CA GLU A 188 46.06 -30.52 -35.42
C GLU A 188 46.84 -31.66 -36.11
N LYS A 189 46.71 -32.90 -35.63
CA LYS A 189 47.35 -34.07 -36.26
C LYS A 189 46.90 -34.28 -37.71
N LEU A 190 45.60 -34.13 -37.99
CA LEU A 190 45.08 -34.27 -39.35
C LEU A 190 45.63 -33.17 -40.27
N SER A 191 45.75 -31.93 -39.79
CA SER A 191 46.35 -30.83 -40.56
C SER A 191 47.81 -31.05 -40.89
N GLN A 192 48.58 -31.66 -39.98
CA GLN A 192 49.98 -32.04 -40.22
C GLN A 192 50.09 -33.16 -41.27
N LYS A 193 49.10 -34.07 -41.32
CA LYS A 193 49.06 -35.18 -42.28
C LYS A 193 48.54 -34.77 -43.66
N ASN A 194 47.40 -34.09 -43.71
CA ASN A 194 46.71 -33.65 -44.92
C ASN A 194 45.93 -32.35 -44.63
N TRP A 195 46.56 -31.21 -44.92
CA TRP A 195 45.98 -29.89 -44.69
C TRP A 195 44.75 -29.57 -45.56
N GLU A 196 44.54 -30.30 -46.66
CA GLU A 196 43.38 -30.15 -47.56
C GLU A 196 42.20 -31.07 -47.17
N HIS A 197 42.29 -31.80 -46.05
CA HIS A 197 41.25 -32.75 -45.68
C HIS A 197 39.89 -32.06 -45.45
N PRO A 198 38.77 -32.59 -45.99
CA PRO A 198 37.44 -31.96 -45.85
C PRO A 198 37.01 -31.71 -44.40
N LEU A 199 37.48 -32.54 -43.46
CA LEU A 199 37.21 -32.40 -42.03
C LEU A 199 37.97 -31.25 -41.33
N LEU A 200 38.84 -30.54 -42.06
CA LEU A 200 39.50 -29.31 -41.58
C LEU A 200 38.79 -28.05 -42.08
N LEU A 201 37.80 -28.18 -42.97
CA LEU A 201 37.08 -27.04 -43.51
C LEU A 201 36.26 -26.33 -42.40
N PRO A 202 36.21 -24.99 -42.40
CA PRO A 202 35.54 -24.18 -41.37
C PRO A 202 34.02 -24.38 -41.29
N GLN A 203 33.45 -25.22 -42.16
CA GLN A 203 32.03 -25.55 -42.17
C GLN A 203 31.65 -26.58 -41.09
N LEU A 204 32.63 -27.22 -40.45
CA LEU A 204 32.43 -27.98 -39.21
C LEU A 204 32.24 -27.00 -38.06
N ASP A 205 30.97 -26.68 -37.86
CA ASP A 205 30.39 -25.70 -36.94
C ASP A 205 30.51 -26.13 -35.46
N VAL A 206 31.72 -26.46 -35.03
CA VAL A 206 32.07 -26.80 -33.64
C VAL A 206 33.28 -25.98 -33.24
N ARG A 207 33.00 -24.94 -32.46
CA ARG A 207 34.00 -24.11 -31.80
C ARG A 207 34.31 -24.71 -30.44
N CYS A 208 35.43 -25.41 -30.35
CA CYS A 208 36.07 -25.75 -29.07
C CYS A 208 37.14 -24.70 -28.68
N ILE A 209 37.03 -23.45 -29.18
CA ILE A 209 38.08 -22.43 -29.08
C ILE A 209 37.60 -21.27 -28.20
N GLU A 210 38.34 -21.06 -27.11
CA GLU A 210 38.43 -19.91 -26.18
C GLU A 210 37.16 -19.46 -25.44
N GLU A 211 35.96 -19.60 -26.00
CA GLU A 211 34.72 -19.43 -25.27
C GLU A 211 34.13 -20.81 -24.95
N PRO A 212 34.05 -21.23 -23.67
CA PRO A 212 33.40 -22.49 -23.35
C PRO A 212 31.96 -22.43 -23.88
N LEU A 213 31.44 -23.57 -24.39
CA LEU A 213 30.06 -23.71 -24.89
C LEU A 213 28.96 -23.23 -23.92
N LEU A 214 29.35 -22.90 -22.69
CA LEU A 214 28.51 -22.46 -21.58
C LEU A 214 28.94 -21.12 -20.98
N ALA A 215 29.66 -20.27 -21.72
CA ALA A 215 30.13 -18.97 -21.22
C ALA A 215 28.96 -18.06 -20.80
N ASN A 216 27.91 -17.99 -21.63
CA ASN A 216 26.71 -17.20 -21.35
C ASN A 216 25.93 -17.76 -20.15
N GLU A 217 25.79 -19.08 -20.08
CA GLU A 217 25.12 -19.78 -19.00
C GLU A 217 25.87 -19.59 -17.67
N LYS A 218 27.21 -19.68 -17.67
CA LYS A 218 28.04 -19.37 -16.50
C LYS A 218 27.87 -17.92 -16.05
N PHE A 219 27.90 -16.97 -16.99
CA PHE A 219 27.72 -15.57 -16.66
C PHE A 219 26.34 -15.29 -16.06
N ALA A 220 25.29 -15.87 -16.62
CA ALA A 220 23.93 -15.75 -16.09
C ALA A 220 23.80 -16.36 -14.68
N VAL A 221 24.46 -17.49 -14.40
CA VAL A 221 24.52 -18.06 -13.03
C VAL A 221 25.19 -17.08 -12.06
N LEU A 222 26.33 -16.50 -12.44
CA LEU A 222 27.05 -15.54 -11.58
C LEU A 222 26.23 -14.28 -11.31
N GLN A 223 25.57 -13.73 -12.32
CA GLN A 223 24.68 -12.57 -12.14
C GLN A 223 23.51 -12.90 -11.21
N TYR A 224 22.93 -14.09 -11.34
CA TYR A 224 21.85 -14.52 -10.46
C TYR A 224 22.33 -14.70 -9.01
N GLU A 225 23.49 -15.33 -8.80
CA GLU A 225 24.12 -15.44 -7.47
C GLU A 225 24.35 -14.05 -6.85
N GLU A 226 24.84 -13.08 -7.62
CA GLU A 226 25.04 -11.70 -7.17
C GLU A 226 23.71 -11.02 -6.77
N GLN A 227 22.66 -11.19 -7.57
CA GLN A 227 21.32 -10.67 -7.25
C GLN A 227 20.79 -11.26 -5.95
N LEU A 228 20.93 -12.57 -5.73
CA LEU A 228 20.51 -13.21 -4.48
C LEU A 228 21.30 -12.69 -3.28
N SER A 229 22.61 -12.45 -3.42
CA SER A 229 23.43 -11.84 -2.36
C SER A 229 23.03 -10.40 -2.04
N GLN A 230 22.66 -9.60 -3.03
CA GLN A 230 22.17 -8.24 -2.80
C GLN A 230 20.85 -8.24 -2.03
N ILE A 231 19.93 -9.14 -2.39
CA ILE A 231 18.65 -9.33 -1.70
C ILE A 231 18.90 -9.74 -0.24
N GLU A 232 19.78 -10.70 0.01
CA GLU A 232 20.15 -11.14 1.37
C GLU A 232 20.76 -9.99 2.20
N ALA A 233 21.62 -9.17 1.60
CA ALA A 233 22.20 -8.00 2.26
C ALA A 233 21.13 -6.96 2.63
N GLN A 234 20.15 -6.71 1.74
CA GLN A 234 19.04 -5.79 2.01
C GLN A 234 18.12 -6.30 3.14
N MET A 235 17.86 -7.62 3.18
CA MET A 235 17.10 -8.26 4.26
C MET A 235 17.80 -8.08 5.62
N THR A 236 19.12 -8.18 5.64
CA THR A 236 19.93 -8.02 6.86
C THR A 236 19.89 -6.59 7.40
N GLN A 237 19.73 -5.59 6.52
CA GLN A 237 19.66 -4.17 6.89
C GLN A 237 18.25 -3.71 7.31
N GLU A 238 17.28 -4.63 7.45
CA GLU A 238 15.88 -4.34 7.77
C GLU A 238 15.20 -3.31 6.85
N GLN A 239 15.69 -3.16 5.62
CA GLN A 239 15.08 -2.28 4.65
C GLN A 239 13.71 -2.82 4.23
N ASP A 240 12.75 -1.92 3.96
CA ASP A 240 11.40 -2.30 3.53
C ASP A 240 11.46 -2.95 2.15
N MET A 241 11.55 -4.28 2.14
CA MET A 241 11.70 -5.08 0.94
C MET A 241 10.35 -5.34 0.30
N ARG A 242 10.06 -4.57 -0.76
CA ARG A 242 8.93 -4.82 -1.68
C ARG A 242 9.32 -5.67 -2.89
N GLY A 243 10.56 -6.16 -2.94
CA GLY A 243 11.09 -6.95 -4.05
C GLY A 243 10.71 -8.42 -3.94
N ASN A 244 10.56 -9.09 -5.08
CA ASN A 244 10.41 -10.54 -5.18
C ASN A 244 11.76 -11.18 -5.52
N ILE A 245 11.94 -12.46 -5.18
CA ILE A 245 13.11 -13.22 -5.64
C ILE A 245 13.02 -13.37 -7.17
N PRO A 246 14.07 -13.03 -7.94
CA PRO A 246 14.07 -13.20 -9.38
C PRO A 246 13.92 -14.68 -9.75
N GLY A 247 13.25 -14.96 -10.86
CA GLY A 247 13.14 -16.33 -11.38
C GLY A 247 14.51 -16.87 -11.83
N LEU A 248 14.71 -18.18 -11.69
CA LEU A 248 15.93 -18.85 -12.13
C LEU A 248 16.21 -18.58 -13.62
N PRO A 249 17.49 -18.47 -14.01
CA PRO A 249 17.85 -18.32 -15.41
C PRO A 249 17.41 -19.57 -16.20
N ALA A 250 16.64 -19.36 -17.26
CA ALA A 250 16.12 -20.43 -18.08
C ALA A 250 17.17 -20.90 -19.10
N PHE A 251 17.72 -22.10 -18.91
CA PHE A 251 18.63 -22.73 -19.84
C PHE A 251 17.98 -23.90 -20.56
N ASN A 252 18.21 -24.02 -21.86
CA ASN A 252 17.81 -25.19 -22.62
C ASN A 252 18.90 -26.27 -22.50
N LEU A 253 18.81 -27.08 -21.44
CA LEU A 253 19.78 -28.15 -21.17
C LEU A 253 19.81 -29.20 -22.28
N ALA A 254 18.68 -29.48 -22.94
CA ALA A 254 18.63 -30.42 -24.06
C ALA A 254 19.44 -29.91 -25.26
N ARG A 255 19.36 -28.61 -25.57
CA ARG A 255 20.20 -28.00 -26.62
C ARG A 255 21.68 -28.13 -26.30
N ILE A 256 22.06 -27.97 -25.04
CA ILE A 256 23.45 -28.14 -24.59
C ILE A 256 23.87 -29.61 -24.77
N ASP A 257 23.01 -30.55 -24.40
CA ASP A 257 23.27 -31.99 -24.56
C ASP A 257 23.44 -32.39 -26.05
N ASP A 258 22.61 -31.83 -26.94
CA ASP A 258 22.73 -32.02 -28.39
C ASP A 258 24.04 -31.47 -28.95
N GLN A 259 24.46 -30.29 -28.46
CA GLN A 259 25.74 -29.70 -28.84
C GLN A 259 26.90 -30.58 -28.37
N ILE A 260 26.88 -31.07 -27.12
CA ILE A 260 27.89 -32.00 -26.61
C ILE A 260 28.00 -33.24 -27.50
N ALA A 261 26.86 -33.86 -27.85
CA ALA A 261 26.84 -35.05 -28.70
C ALA A 261 27.40 -34.78 -30.11
N LYS A 262 27.19 -33.58 -30.66
CA LYS A 262 27.78 -33.15 -31.93
C LYS A 262 29.31 -33.07 -31.83
N ILE A 263 29.85 -32.47 -30.76
CA ILE A 263 31.30 -32.39 -30.54
C ILE A 263 31.92 -33.78 -30.39
N GLU A 264 31.31 -34.65 -29.57
CA GLU A 264 31.78 -36.02 -29.37
C GLU A 264 31.86 -36.80 -30.69
N ARG A 265 30.86 -36.63 -31.56
CA ARG A 265 30.84 -37.27 -32.88
C ARG A 265 31.93 -36.72 -33.80
N GLU A 266 32.05 -35.40 -33.91
CA GLU A 266 33.09 -34.79 -34.74
C GLU A 266 34.50 -35.17 -34.26
N ALA A 267 34.72 -35.24 -32.94
CA ALA A 267 35.99 -35.70 -32.37
C ALA A 267 36.34 -37.11 -32.84
N GLN A 268 35.36 -38.03 -32.82
CA GLN A 268 35.55 -39.41 -33.29
C GLN A 268 35.81 -39.48 -34.80
N GLU A 269 35.08 -38.71 -35.62
CA GLU A 269 35.25 -38.68 -37.08
C GLU A 269 36.64 -38.16 -37.48
N VAL A 270 37.09 -37.06 -36.88
CA VAL A 270 38.43 -36.51 -37.14
C VAL A 270 39.51 -37.50 -36.67
N GLN A 271 39.33 -38.11 -35.50
CA GLN A 271 40.30 -39.06 -34.98
C GLN A 271 40.39 -40.34 -35.82
N ALA A 272 39.28 -40.81 -36.40
CA ALA A 272 39.28 -41.91 -37.36
C ALA A 272 40.06 -41.54 -38.63
N ALA A 273 39.84 -40.34 -39.19
CA ALA A 273 40.56 -39.86 -40.38
C ALA A 273 42.07 -39.69 -40.14
N VAL A 274 42.49 -39.34 -38.92
CA VAL A 274 43.93 -39.32 -38.55
C VAL A 274 44.54 -40.73 -38.61
N ALA A 275 43.77 -41.77 -38.30
CA ALA A 275 44.22 -43.15 -38.23
C ALA A 275 44.19 -43.91 -39.57
N GLU A 276 43.47 -43.41 -40.57
CA GLU A 276 43.52 -43.96 -41.94
C GLU A 276 44.93 -43.83 -42.50
N PRO A 277 45.49 -44.83 -43.20
CA PRO A 277 46.89 -44.87 -43.66
C PRO A 277 47.23 -43.77 -44.68
#